data_AF-A0AAE3WLM1-F1
#
_entry.id   AF-A0AAE3WLM1-F1
#
_cell.length_a   1.000
_cell.length_b   1.000
_cell.length_c   1.000
_cell.angle_alpha   90.00
_cell.angle_beta   90.00
_cell.angle_gamma   90.00
#
_symmetry.space_group_name_H-M   'P 1'
#
loop_
_entity.id
_entity.type
_entity.pdbx_description
1 polymer ?
#
loop_
_entity_poly.entity_id
_entity_poly.type
_entity_poly.pdbx_seq_one_letter_code
_entity_poly.pdbx_strand_id
1 'polypeptide(L)'
;MNTNEVAKEIGVSSKTIQRWVKQLNIPVARNELGHYEFHEDIVQLLKEVKHQMSEGVILQDIRLPIHTETVQQLSPAVESDASTKRIEALEKQVNQLIQQQLRSTDVEKRLQELERKLAKKADEGVSYQLLQHRREIEDLTTKLELLTERLKQPSQIEEKKEITHPDIKKKRVLFPLFHSFR
;
A
#
# COMPACT_ATOMS: atom_id res chain seq x y z
N MET A 1 -30.86 42.53 -15.40
CA MET A 1 -31.70 43.21 -14.39
C MET A 1 -30.95 43.37 -13.08
N ASN A 2 -31.14 44.49 -12.38
CA ASN A 2 -30.50 44.73 -11.08
C ASN A 2 -31.20 43.94 -9.95
N THR A 3 -30.48 43.64 -8.86
CA THR A 3 -31.04 42.90 -7.70
C THR A 3 -32.34 43.51 -7.18
N ASN A 4 -32.45 44.84 -7.16
CA ASN A 4 -33.63 45.55 -6.67
C ASN A 4 -34.84 45.45 -7.60
N GLU A 5 -34.62 45.31 -8.90
CA GLU A 5 -35.69 45.15 -9.90
C GLU A 5 -36.26 43.74 -9.81
N VAL A 6 -35.38 42.73 -9.76
CA VAL A 6 -35.78 41.33 -9.56
C VAL A 6 -36.50 41.15 -8.22
N ALA A 7 -36.06 41.84 -7.16
CA ALA A 7 -36.73 41.85 -5.86
C ALA A 7 -38.19 42.33 -5.96
N LYS A 8 -38.42 43.42 -6.69
CA LYS A 8 -39.77 43.97 -6.90
C LYS A 8 -40.63 43.03 -7.75
N GLU A 9 -40.05 42.42 -8.79
CA GLU A 9 -40.77 41.53 -9.69
C GLU A 9 -41.20 40.22 -9.02
N ILE A 10 -40.32 39.63 -8.21
CA ILE A 10 -40.60 38.39 -7.48
C ILE A 10 -41.42 38.68 -6.20
N GLY A 11 -41.47 39.93 -5.75
CA GLY A 11 -42.20 40.35 -4.54
C GLY A 11 -41.49 39.92 -3.25
N VAL A 12 -40.15 39.94 -3.23
CA VAL A 12 -39.31 39.59 -2.08
C VAL A 12 -38.28 40.69 -1.81
N SER A 13 -37.68 40.69 -0.61
CA SER A 13 -36.63 41.68 -0.32
C SER A 13 -35.34 41.39 -1.09
N SER A 14 -34.58 42.42 -1.46
CA SER A 14 -33.27 42.25 -2.13
C SER A 14 -32.29 41.39 -1.32
N LYS A 15 -32.37 41.45 0.03
CA LYS A 15 -31.58 40.58 0.93
C LYS A 15 -31.98 39.11 0.82
N THR A 16 -33.26 38.83 0.60
CA THR A 16 -33.78 37.47 0.42
C THR A 16 -33.21 36.85 -0.86
N ILE A 17 -33.18 37.60 -1.96
CA ILE A 17 -32.57 37.15 -3.22
C ILE A 17 -31.08 36.88 -3.02
N GLN A 18 -30.35 37.80 -2.40
CA GLN A 18 -28.92 37.59 -2.13
C GLN A 18 -28.67 36.36 -1.24
N ARG A 19 -29.55 36.09 -0.28
CA ARG A 19 -29.48 34.89 0.55
C ARG A 19 -29.71 33.63 -0.27
N TRP A 20 -30.72 33.61 -1.14
CA TRP A 20 -30.99 32.46 -2.03
C TRP A 20 -29.85 32.21 -2.99
N VAL A 21 -29.28 33.26 -3.60
CA VAL A 21 -28.11 33.15 -4.48
C VAL A 21 -26.92 32.51 -3.76
N LYS A 22 -26.65 32.91 -2.52
CA LYS A 22 -25.56 32.32 -1.71
C LYS A 22 -25.85 30.89 -1.26
N GLN A 23 -27.09 30.61 -0.85
CA GLN A 23 -27.44 29.35 -0.19
C GLN A 23 -27.73 28.23 -1.20
N LEU A 24 -28.24 28.57 -2.38
CA LEU A 24 -28.48 27.65 -3.50
C LEU A 24 -27.32 27.68 -4.52
N ASN A 25 -26.26 28.43 -4.22
CA ASN A 25 -25.05 28.58 -5.04
C ASN A 25 -25.35 28.92 -6.51
N ILE A 26 -26.27 29.85 -6.74
CA ILE A 26 -26.71 30.25 -8.08
C ILE A 26 -25.60 31.10 -8.73
N PRO A 27 -25.12 30.76 -9.93
CA PRO A 27 -24.10 31.53 -10.63
C PRO A 27 -24.72 32.83 -11.18
N VAL A 28 -24.55 33.95 -10.46
CA VAL A 28 -25.01 35.28 -10.87
C VAL A 28 -23.82 36.12 -11.30
N ALA A 29 -23.90 36.74 -12.48
CA ALA A 29 -22.87 37.63 -12.99
C ALA A 29 -22.75 38.89 -12.11
N ARG A 30 -21.55 39.46 -12.05
CA ARG A 30 -21.31 40.75 -11.41
C ARG A 30 -20.93 41.75 -12.49
N ASN A 31 -21.57 42.91 -12.49
CA ASN A 31 -21.18 43.99 -13.38
C ASN A 31 -19.84 44.62 -12.94
N GLU A 32 -19.32 45.56 -13.73
CA GLU A 32 -18.06 46.28 -13.46
C GLU A 32 -18.06 47.03 -12.12
N LEU A 33 -19.23 47.30 -11.55
CA LEU A 33 -19.43 47.95 -10.26
C LEU A 33 -19.61 46.96 -9.09
N GLY A 34 -19.49 45.65 -9.35
CA GLY A 34 -19.59 44.59 -8.35
C GLY A 34 -21.01 44.27 -7.87
N HIS A 35 -22.05 44.79 -8.52
CA HIS A 35 -23.44 44.47 -8.24
C HIS A 35 -23.90 43.23 -8.99
N TYR A 36 -24.83 42.47 -8.40
CA TYR A 36 -25.41 41.29 -9.05
C TYR A 36 -26.27 41.68 -10.24
N GLU A 37 -25.95 41.13 -11.39
CA GLU A 37 -26.70 41.23 -12.62
C GLU A 37 -27.43 39.90 -12.88
N PHE A 38 -28.75 39.96 -12.91
CA PHE A 38 -29.61 38.80 -13.13
C PHE A 38 -30.07 38.75 -14.58
N HIS A 39 -29.92 37.57 -15.20
CA HIS A 39 -30.53 37.24 -16.48
C HIS A 39 -31.95 36.69 -16.27
N GLU A 40 -32.80 36.75 -17.31
CA GLU A 40 -34.19 36.29 -17.24
C GLU A 40 -34.31 34.84 -16.74
N ASP A 41 -33.39 33.96 -17.17
CA ASP A 41 -33.33 32.56 -16.73
C ASP A 41 -33.17 32.43 -15.21
N ILE A 42 -32.35 33.31 -14.62
CA ILE A 42 -32.12 33.34 -13.17
C ILE A 42 -33.35 33.89 -12.45
N VAL A 43 -34.03 34.89 -13.04
CA VAL A 43 -35.28 35.42 -12.50
C VAL A 43 -36.36 34.34 -12.48
N GLN A 44 -36.46 33.53 -13.53
CA GLN A 44 -37.39 32.40 -13.61
C GLN A 44 -37.05 31.31 -12.58
N LEU A 45 -35.77 30.99 -12.40
CA LEU A 45 -35.31 30.08 -11.35
C LEU A 45 -35.68 30.59 -9.95
N LEU A 46 -35.52 31.89 -9.69
CA LEU A 46 -35.87 32.49 -8.41
C LEU A 46 -37.40 32.52 -8.18
N LYS A 47 -38.21 32.62 -9.24
CA LYS A 47 -39.68 32.46 -9.16
C LYS A 47 -40.06 31.04 -8.78
N GLU A 48 -39.37 30.04 -9.34
CA GLU A 48 -39.57 28.62 -8.99
C GLU A 48 -39.15 28.32 -7.54
N VAL A 49 -38.01 28.86 -7.10
CA VAL A 49 -37.56 28.78 -5.69
C VAL A 49 -38.61 29.38 -4.74
N LYS A 50 -39.22 30.51 -5.12
CA LYS A 50 -40.31 31.11 -4.33
C LYS A 50 -41.53 30.19 -4.26
N HIS A 51 -41.90 29.56 -5.37
CA HIS A 51 -43.03 28.65 -5.43
C HIS A 51 -42.81 27.43 -4.53
N GLN A 52 -41.64 26.79 -4.62
CA GLN A 52 -41.28 25.65 -3.77
C GLN A 52 -41.24 26.01 -2.28
N MET A 53 -40.78 27.21 -1.95
CA MET A 53 -40.83 27.72 -0.57
C MET A 53 -42.26 27.93 -0.07
N SER A 54 -43.19 28.33 -0.95
CA SER A 54 -44.61 28.49 -0.60
C SER A 54 -45.34 27.15 -0.40
N GLU A 55 -44.84 26.07 -0.99
CA GLU A 55 -45.34 24.71 -0.83
C GLU A 55 -44.79 24.01 0.44
N GLY A 56 -43.94 24.70 1.21
CA GLY A 56 -43.41 24.21 2.49
C GLY A 56 -42.03 23.53 2.39
N VAL A 57 -41.36 23.61 1.25
CA VAL A 57 -39.98 23.09 1.08
C VAL A 57 -38.99 24.05 1.76
N ILE A 58 -38.10 23.49 2.60
CA ILE A 58 -37.05 24.25 3.27
C ILE A 58 -35.97 24.60 2.26
N LEU A 59 -35.42 25.83 2.32
CA LEU A 59 -34.37 26.36 1.43
C LEU A 59 -33.14 25.43 1.24
N GLN A 60 -32.90 24.49 2.15
CA GLN A 60 -31.78 23.54 2.08
C GLN A 60 -32.09 22.31 1.22
N ASP A 61 -33.37 21.99 1.03
CA ASP A 61 -33.86 20.83 0.27
C ASP A 61 -34.35 21.20 -1.14
N ILE A 62 -34.34 22.49 -1.48
CA ILE A 62 -34.67 22.99 -2.81
C ILE A 62 -33.62 22.46 -3.80
N ARG A 63 -33.99 21.39 -4.50
CA ARG A 63 -33.23 20.88 -5.64
C ARG A 63 -33.51 21.81 -6.81
N LEU A 64 -32.59 22.74 -7.04
CA LEU A 64 -32.56 23.46 -8.31
C LEU A 64 -32.48 22.42 -9.45
N PRO A 65 -33.36 22.47 -10.46
CA PRO A 65 -33.06 21.86 -11.72
C PRO A 65 -31.79 22.57 -12.19
N ILE A 66 -30.66 21.86 -12.19
CA ILE A 66 -29.45 22.34 -12.84
C ILE A 66 -29.82 22.40 -14.32
N HIS A 67 -30.37 23.53 -14.76
CA HIS A 67 -30.52 23.83 -16.17
C HIS A 67 -29.09 23.97 -16.69
N THR A 68 -28.61 22.91 -17.32
CA THR A 68 -27.38 22.83 -18.12
C THR A 68 -27.44 23.73 -19.36
N GLU A 69 -28.12 24.88 -19.27
CA GLU A 69 -28.45 25.76 -20.39
C GLU A 69 -27.67 27.09 -20.31
N THR A 70 -27.09 27.43 -19.15
CA THR A 70 -26.23 28.62 -18.98
C THR A 70 -24.74 28.38 -19.29
N VAL A 71 -24.42 27.33 -20.05
CA VAL A 71 -23.18 27.27 -20.86
C VAL A 71 -23.48 27.55 -22.35
N GLN A 72 -24.74 27.73 -22.74
CA GLN A 72 -25.17 27.80 -24.15
C GLN A 72 -25.59 29.18 -24.65
N GLN A 73 -25.23 30.26 -23.94
CA GLN A 73 -25.47 31.64 -24.41
C GLN A 73 -24.19 32.47 -24.50
N LEU A 74 -23.11 31.84 -24.98
CA LEU A 74 -22.00 32.52 -25.67
C LEU A 74 -21.59 31.66 -26.86
N SER A 75 -22.45 31.56 -27.87
CA SER A 75 -22.13 31.48 -29.31
C SER A 75 -23.32 30.92 -30.10
N PRO A 76 -23.90 31.67 -31.06
CA PRO A 76 -24.78 31.08 -32.05
C PRO A 76 -23.91 30.27 -33.03
N ALA A 77 -24.32 29.03 -33.27
CA ALA A 77 -24.05 28.21 -34.45
C ALA A 77 -22.64 28.29 -35.10
N VAL A 78 -21.87 27.20 -34.99
CA VAL A 78 -21.07 26.50 -36.05
C VAL A 78 -19.78 25.81 -35.55
N GLU A 79 -19.33 25.99 -34.32
CA GLU A 79 -18.16 25.27 -33.76
C GLU A 79 -18.55 24.73 -32.36
N SER A 80 -18.47 23.48 -31.96
CA SER A 80 -17.57 22.43 -32.40
C SER A 80 -18.09 21.05 -31.93
N ASP A 81 -18.30 20.16 -32.88
CA ASP A 81 -18.29 18.70 -32.65
C ASP A 81 -16.94 18.27 -32.01
N ALA A 82 -15.91 19.12 -32.11
CA ALA A 82 -14.59 18.90 -31.51
C ALA A 82 -14.53 19.09 -29.97
N SER A 83 -15.28 20.02 -29.37
CA SER A 83 -15.24 20.25 -27.91
C SER A 83 -15.99 19.16 -27.15
N THR A 84 -17.13 18.69 -27.67
CA THR A 84 -17.84 17.51 -27.15
C THR A 84 -16.98 16.26 -27.27
N LYS A 85 -16.35 16.04 -28.44
CA LYS A 85 -15.38 14.93 -28.63
C LYS A 85 -14.17 15.04 -27.70
N ARG A 86 -13.70 16.25 -27.40
CA ARG A 86 -12.57 16.48 -26.49
C ARG A 86 -12.94 16.16 -25.04
N ILE A 87 -14.15 16.52 -24.61
CA ILE A 87 -14.70 16.17 -23.30
C ILE A 87 -14.85 14.64 -23.18
N GLU A 88 -15.41 13.98 -24.20
CA GLU A 88 -15.53 12.51 -24.21
C GLU A 88 -14.14 11.80 -24.20
N ALA A 89 -13.15 12.36 -24.90
CA ALA A 89 -11.78 11.86 -24.87
C ALA A 89 -11.12 12.03 -23.50
N LEU A 90 -11.38 13.15 -22.81
CA LEU A 90 -10.93 13.40 -21.44
C LEU A 90 -11.57 12.41 -20.46
N GLU A 91 -12.87 12.15 -20.56
CA GLU A 91 -13.57 11.15 -19.73
C GLU A 91 -12.99 9.74 -19.93
N LYS A 92 -12.70 9.36 -21.18
CA LYS A 92 -12.04 8.08 -21.48
C LYS A 92 -10.64 7.99 -20.85
N GLN A 93 -9.83 9.06 -20.92
CA GLN A 93 -8.53 9.10 -20.27
C GLN A 93 -8.63 8.99 -18.74
N VAL A 94 -9.57 9.70 -18.13
CA VAL A 94 -9.80 9.64 -16.68
C VAL A 94 -10.19 8.22 -16.26
N ASN A 95 -11.11 7.57 -16.98
CA ASN A 95 -11.49 6.18 -16.70
C ASN A 95 -10.33 5.20 -16.86
N GLN A 96 -9.46 5.44 -17.86
CA GLN A 96 -8.25 4.63 -18.06
C GLN A 96 -7.26 4.80 -16.90
N LEU A 97 -7.06 6.03 -16.40
CA LEU A 97 -6.21 6.30 -15.24
C LEU A 97 -6.77 5.66 -13.97
N ILE A 98 -8.09 5.73 -13.75
CA ILE A 98 -8.74 5.06 -12.61
C ILE A 98 -8.52 3.55 -12.68
N GLN A 99 -8.69 2.93 -13.85
CA GLN A 99 -8.39 1.51 -14.04
C GLN A 99 -6.93 1.17 -13.80
N GLN A 100 -6.00 2.01 -14.27
CA GLN A 100 -4.57 1.82 -14.03
C GLN A 100 -4.25 1.89 -12.53
N GLN A 101 -4.82 2.85 -11.82
CA GLN A 101 -4.64 3.01 -10.39
C GLN A 101 -5.17 1.79 -9.64
N LEU A 102 -6.36 1.28 -9.98
CA LEU A 102 -6.89 0.04 -9.41
C LEU A 102 -5.95 -1.16 -9.62
N ARG A 103 -5.38 -1.31 -10.83
CA ARG A 103 -4.40 -2.38 -11.11
C ARG A 103 -3.14 -2.21 -10.25
N SER A 104 -2.61 -0.99 -10.09
CA SER A 104 -1.47 -0.72 -9.22
C SER A 104 -1.76 -1.13 -7.77
N THR A 105 -2.95 -0.81 -7.25
CA THR A 105 -3.32 -1.21 -5.89
C THR A 105 -3.41 -2.72 -5.70
N ASP A 106 -3.83 -3.49 -6.72
CA ASP A 106 -3.82 -4.97 -6.64
C ASP A 106 -2.39 -5.52 -6.60
N VAL A 107 -1.51 -4.97 -7.45
CA VAL A 107 -0.09 -5.34 -7.48
C VAL A 107 0.59 -5.03 -6.14
N GLU A 108 0.33 -3.85 -5.56
CA GLU A 108 0.86 -3.46 -4.24
C GLU A 108 0.41 -4.44 -3.13
N LYS A 109 -0.87 -4.84 -3.12
CA LYS A 109 -1.37 -5.83 -2.14
C LYS A 109 -0.67 -7.17 -2.29
N ARG A 110 -0.49 -7.66 -3.53
CA ARG A 110 0.24 -8.91 -3.78
C ARG A 110 1.69 -8.80 -3.35
N LEU A 111 2.34 -7.66 -3.58
CA LEU A 111 3.71 -7.41 -3.17
C LEU A 111 3.84 -7.48 -1.64
N GLN A 112 2.96 -6.81 -0.90
CA GLN A 112 2.93 -6.86 0.56
C GLN A 112 2.71 -8.29 1.10
N GLU A 113 1.84 -9.07 0.44
CA GLU A 113 1.63 -10.47 0.83
C GLU A 113 2.89 -11.33 0.60
N LEU A 114 3.58 -11.11 -0.52
CA LEU A 114 4.84 -11.79 -0.83
C LEU A 114 5.96 -11.39 0.13
N GLU A 115 6.09 -10.11 0.46
CA GLU A 115 7.04 -9.61 1.47
C GLU A 115 6.79 -10.28 2.83
N ARG A 116 5.53 -10.38 3.26
CA ARG A 116 5.18 -11.06 4.52
C ARG A 116 5.52 -12.55 4.50
N LYS A 117 5.25 -13.24 3.38
CA LYS A 117 5.62 -14.65 3.21
C LYS A 117 7.13 -14.86 3.20
N LEU A 118 7.87 -13.95 2.58
CA LEU A 118 9.32 -13.99 2.51
C LEU A 118 9.95 -13.73 3.88
N ALA A 119 9.47 -12.71 4.60
CA ALA A 119 9.89 -12.43 5.98
C ALA A 119 9.66 -13.66 6.88
N LYS A 120 8.46 -14.25 6.82
CA LYS A 120 8.16 -15.47 7.59
C LYS A 120 9.09 -16.64 7.26
N LYS A 121 9.39 -16.88 5.97
CA LYS A 121 10.35 -17.92 5.56
C LYS A 121 11.77 -17.63 6.02
N ALA A 122 12.19 -16.37 5.98
CA ALA A 122 13.50 -15.96 6.48
C ALA A 122 13.59 -16.19 7.98
N ASP A 123 12.56 -15.81 8.75
CA ASP A 123 12.51 -16.01 10.20
C ASP A 123 12.53 -17.49 10.58
N GLU A 124 11.78 -18.35 9.88
CA GLU A 124 11.71 -19.79 10.16
C GLU A 124 13.07 -20.48 9.92
N GLY A 125 13.72 -20.20 8.79
CA GLY A 125 15.01 -20.79 8.46
C GLY A 125 16.14 -20.26 9.34
N VAL A 126 16.18 -18.94 9.53
CA VAL A 126 17.24 -18.28 10.32
C VAL A 126 17.14 -18.64 11.79
N SER A 127 15.94 -18.70 12.38
CA SER A 127 15.79 -19.04 13.81
C SER A 127 16.28 -20.45 14.11
N TYR A 128 15.94 -21.42 13.26
CA TYR A 128 16.41 -22.80 13.42
C TYR A 128 17.94 -22.88 13.27
N GLN A 129 18.50 -22.23 12.26
CA GLN A 129 19.95 -22.19 12.04
C GLN A 129 20.67 -21.52 13.21
N LEU A 130 20.17 -20.41 13.74
CA LEU A 130 20.77 -19.72 14.89
C LEU A 130 20.78 -20.61 16.14
N LEU A 131 19.69 -21.33 16.40
CA LEU A 131 19.61 -22.26 17.51
C LEU A 131 20.58 -23.44 17.34
N GLN A 132 20.68 -23.97 16.13
CA GLN A 132 21.61 -25.05 15.80
C GLN A 132 23.07 -24.60 15.96
N HIS A 133 23.43 -23.44 15.41
CA HIS A 133 24.75 -22.86 15.58
C HIS A 133 25.09 -22.59 17.04
N ARG A 134 24.12 -22.15 17.85
CA ARG A 134 24.34 -21.95 19.28
C ARG A 134 24.68 -23.25 20.01
N ARG A 135 23.97 -24.34 19.69
CA ARG A 135 24.28 -25.68 20.23
C ARG A 135 25.66 -26.17 19.79
N GLU A 136 26.00 -26.00 18.51
CA GLU A 136 27.32 -26.37 17.99
C GLU A 136 28.44 -25.58 18.66
N ILE A 137 28.24 -24.28 18.91
CA ILE A 137 29.20 -23.45 19.65
C ILE A 137 29.34 -23.97 21.08
N GLU A 138 28.25 -24.26 21.79
CA GLU A 138 28.30 -24.81 23.15
C GLU A 138 29.04 -26.16 23.22
N ASP A 139 28.80 -27.07 22.25
CA ASP A 139 29.52 -28.34 22.13
C ASP A 139 31.02 -28.15 21.83
N LEU A 140 31.38 -27.15 21.02
CA LEU A 140 32.78 -26.83 20.76
C LEU A 140 33.45 -26.19 21.98
N THR A 141 32.75 -25.33 22.71
CA THR A 141 33.24 -24.71 23.94
C THR A 141 33.52 -25.76 25.01
N THR A 142 32.61 -26.70 25.23
CA THR A 142 32.81 -27.80 26.20
C THR A 142 33.99 -28.69 25.81
N LYS A 143 34.15 -29.03 24.53
CA LYS A 143 35.33 -29.77 24.04
C LYS A 143 36.62 -28.99 24.25
N LEU A 144 36.62 -27.68 23.99
CA LEU A 144 37.76 -26.81 24.24
C LEU A 144 38.10 -26.72 25.73
N GLU A 145 37.11 -26.62 26.62
CA GLU A 145 37.31 -26.67 28.06
C GLU A 145 37.96 -27.99 28.49
N LEU A 146 37.44 -29.12 28.01
CA LEU A 146 37.97 -30.46 28.31
C LEU A 146 39.41 -30.63 27.81
N LEU A 147 39.71 -30.15 26.59
CA LEU A 147 41.08 -30.13 26.07
C LEU A 147 41.99 -29.20 26.88
N THR A 148 41.49 -28.04 27.29
CA THR A 148 42.23 -27.07 28.10
C THR A 148 42.52 -27.62 29.48
N GLU A 149 41.58 -28.33 30.11
CA GLU A 149 41.78 -29.04 31.37
C GLU A 149 42.83 -30.15 31.22
N ARG A 150 42.74 -30.96 30.15
CA ARG A 150 43.72 -32.01 29.87
C ARG A 150 45.13 -31.45 29.63
N LEU A 151 45.24 -30.27 29.03
CA LEU A 151 46.51 -29.56 28.85
C LEU A 151 47.00 -28.87 30.12
N LYS A 152 46.09 -28.45 31.01
CA LYS A 152 46.41 -27.89 32.33
C LYS A 152 46.80 -28.95 33.36
N GLN A 153 46.38 -30.19 33.21
CA GLN A 153 46.86 -31.29 34.04
C GLN A 153 48.36 -31.50 33.75
N PRO A 154 49.26 -31.19 34.71
CA PRO A 154 50.64 -31.61 34.57
C PRO A 154 50.61 -33.14 34.56
N SER A 155 51.15 -33.73 33.51
CA SER A 155 51.29 -35.18 33.33
C SER A 155 51.85 -35.84 34.59
N GLN A 156 50.96 -36.36 35.44
CA GLN A 156 51.23 -37.47 36.35
C GLN A 156 50.89 -38.75 35.61
N ILE A 157 51.79 -39.19 34.74
CA ILE A 157 51.92 -40.62 34.43
C ILE A 157 53.40 -40.94 34.65
N GLU A 158 53.59 -41.70 35.71
CA GLU A 158 54.83 -42.13 36.31
C GLU A 158 55.65 -43.02 35.38
N GLU A 159 56.96 -42.86 35.50
CA GLU A 159 57.92 -43.95 35.40
C GLU A 159 57.43 -45.17 36.19
N LYS A 160 57.21 -46.30 35.50
CA LYS A 160 57.50 -47.70 35.91
C LYS A 160 56.55 -48.65 35.18
N LYS A 161 57.09 -49.30 34.15
CA LYS A 161 57.05 -50.76 33.95
C LYS A 161 57.90 -51.08 32.72
N GLU A 162 59.15 -51.41 33.00
CA GLU A 162 59.89 -52.43 32.25
C GLU A 162 58.92 -53.56 31.89
N ILE A 163 58.69 -53.77 30.60
CA ILE A 163 58.10 -55.00 30.10
C ILE A 163 59.23 -55.77 29.43
N THR A 164 59.78 -56.67 30.23
CA THR A 164 60.60 -57.80 29.84
C THR A 164 60.02 -58.51 28.61
N HIS A 165 60.85 -58.72 27.59
CA HIS A 165 60.55 -59.54 26.42
C HIS A 165 60.06 -60.95 26.84
N PRO A 166 58.95 -61.46 26.29
CA PRO A 166 58.60 -62.86 26.48
C PRO A 166 59.45 -63.75 25.56
N ASP A 167 60.21 -64.63 26.21
CA ASP A 167 61.01 -65.72 25.65
C ASP A 167 60.14 -66.69 24.81
N ILE A 168 60.35 -66.70 23.49
CA ILE A 168 59.67 -67.61 22.56
C ILE A 168 60.38 -68.96 22.61
N LYS A 169 59.89 -69.86 23.48
CA LYS A 169 60.33 -71.26 23.51
C LYS A 169 59.86 -72.01 22.26
N LYS A 170 60.74 -72.11 21.26
CA LYS A 170 60.56 -73.00 20.09
C LYS A 170 60.69 -74.46 20.56
N LYS A 171 59.56 -75.16 20.73
CA LYS A 171 59.55 -76.63 20.87
C LYS A 171 60.00 -77.26 19.55
N ARG A 172 61.14 -77.96 19.60
CA ARG A 172 61.65 -78.80 18.51
C ARG A 172 60.69 -79.97 18.31
N VAL A 173 60.04 -80.04 17.15
CA VAL A 173 59.37 -81.27 16.72
C VAL A 173 60.42 -82.05 15.93
N LEU A 174 60.90 -83.12 16.55
CA LEU A 174 61.73 -84.16 15.93
C LEU A 174 60.91 -84.82 14.81
N PHE A 175 61.32 -84.62 13.56
CA PHE A 175 61.00 -85.55 12.48
C PHE A 175 62.31 -86.17 11.95
N PRO A 176 62.37 -87.50 11.79
CA PRO A 176 63.61 -88.20 11.51
C PRO A 176 63.94 -88.21 10.01
N LEU A 177 65.25 -88.26 9.74
CA LEU A 177 65.94 -89.04 8.70
C LEU A 177 65.33 -89.08 7.30
N PHE A 178 66.07 -88.59 6.30
CA PHE A 178 66.60 -89.37 5.16
C PHE A 178 67.76 -88.54 4.55
N HIS A 179 69.01 -89.01 4.63
CA HIS A 179 69.76 -89.63 3.52
C HIS A 179 69.83 -88.70 2.28
N SER A 180 70.95 -88.38 1.65
CA SER A 180 72.31 -88.92 1.64
C SER A 180 72.99 -88.25 0.42
N PHE A 181 74.30 -87.95 0.50
CA PHE A 181 75.23 -87.83 -0.64
C PHE A 181 75.00 -86.65 -1.61
N ARG A 182 76.00 -86.04 -2.24
CA ARG A 182 77.46 -86.12 -2.26
C ARG A 182 77.92 -84.84 -2.96
#